data_AF-A0A974YEV9-F1
#
_entry.id   AF-A0A974YEV9-F1
#
_cell.length_a   1.000
_cell.length_b   1.000
_cell.length_c   1.000
_cell.angle_alpha   90.00
_cell.angle_beta   90.00
_cell.angle_gamma   90.00
#
_symmetry.space_group_name_H-M   'P 1'
#
loop_
_entity.id
_entity.type
_entity.pdbx_description
1 polymer ?
#
loop_
_entity_poly.entity_id
_entity_poly.type
_entity_poly.pdbx_seq_one_letter_code
_entity_poly.pdbx_strand_id
1 'polypeptide(L)'
;MSHWVYTFGDGKAEGQAGMKNLLGGKGANLAEMSNLGLPVPPGFTITTEVCTYYYDHGRSYPQALKDQVENALAFVGRLTGRTFGDGANPLQVSVRSGTVERGKKTRSTIKLGICGEHGGDPASIHFCQAVGLDYVSCSPYRVPIARPAAAQAGLRQRTGKTA
;
A
#
# COMPACT_ATOMS: atom_id res chain seq x y z
N MET A 1 11.17 -12.76 19.92
CA MET A 1 10.86 -13.00 18.49
C MET A 1 10.40 -11.68 17.89
N SER A 2 11.04 -11.19 16.83
CA SER A 2 10.66 -9.95 16.18
C SER A 2 9.41 -10.17 15.31
N HIS A 3 8.41 -9.29 15.43
CA HIS A 3 7.13 -9.38 14.74
C HIS A 3 7.09 -8.36 13.59
N TRP A 4 7.10 -8.87 12.36
CA TRP A 4 7.32 -8.11 11.11
C TRP A 4 6.06 -7.97 10.26
N VAL A 5 5.00 -8.73 10.56
CA VAL A 5 3.77 -8.79 9.76
C VAL A 5 2.56 -8.66 10.68
N TYR A 6 1.70 -7.69 10.40
CA TYR A 6 0.49 -7.39 11.15
C TYR A 6 -0.75 -7.59 10.29
N THR A 7 -1.63 -8.51 10.68
CA THR A 7 -2.86 -8.87 9.96
C THR A 7 -4.03 -7.95 10.32
N PHE A 8 -4.99 -7.86 9.40
CA PHE A 8 -6.27 -7.18 9.57
C PHE A 8 -7.35 -7.88 8.74
N GLY A 9 -8.59 -7.91 9.23
CA GLY A 9 -9.76 -8.48 8.57
C GLY A 9 -10.82 -8.95 9.56
N ASP A 10 -12.03 -9.19 9.07
CA ASP A 10 -13.15 -9.74 9.85
C ASP A 10 -13.45 -8.95 11.15
N GLY A 11 -13.41 -7.62 11.05
CA GLY A 11 -13.68 -6.73 12.17
C GLY A 11 -12.56 -6.65 13.21
N LYS A 12 -11.38 -7.21 12.93
CA LYS A 12 -10.23 -7.24 13.85
C LYS A 12 -8.92 -6.90 13.14
N ALA A 13 -7.94 -6.40 13.88
CA ALA A 13 -6.58 -6.18 13.40
C ALA A 13 -5.56 -6.26 14.54
N GLU A 14 -4.34 -6.70 14.22
CA GLU A 14 -3.20 -6.69 15.15
C GLU A 14 -2.60 -5.27 15.29
N GLY A 15 -2.90 -4.38 14.33
CA GLY A 15 -2.47 -2.98 14.35
C GLY A 15 -3.55 -2.02 14.83
N GLN A 16 -3.20 -0.73 14.91
CA GLN A 16 -4.11 0.37 15.29
C GLN A 16 -3.63 1.71 14.72
N ALA A 17 -4.50 2.74 14.70
CA ALA A 17 -4.18 4.06 14.14
C ALA A 17 -2.90 4.71 14.72
N GLY A 18 -2.54 4.42 15.97
CA GLY A 18 -1.33 4.94 16.62
C GLY A 18 -0.02 4.40 16.05
N MET A 19 -0.05 3.28 15.30
CA MET A 19 1.14 2.56 14.85
C MET A 19 1.66 3.05 13.48
N LYS A 20 1.44 4.32 13.11
CA LYS A 20 1.84 4.88 11.79
C LYS A 20 3.33 4.75 11.51
N ASN A 21 4.18 4.88 12.53
CA ASN A 21 5.62 4.75 12.36
C ASN A 21 6.05 3.32 12.05
N LEU A 22 5.31 2.32 12.53
CA LEU A 22 5.62 0.91 12.34
C LEU A 22 4.95 0.36 11.08
N LEU A 23 3.66 0.65 10.88
CA LEU A 23 2.82 0.08 9.81
C LEU A 23 2.71 0.99 8.57
N GLY A 24 3.24 2.22 8.65
CA GLY A 24 2.94 3.26 7.68
C GLY A 24 1.52 3.82 7.83
N GLY A 25 1.24 4.96 7.19
CA GLY A 25 -0.06 5.62 7.31
C GLY A 25 -1.22 4.78 6.76
N LYS A 26 -1.00 4.06 5.65
CA LYS A 26 -2.04 3.18 5.07
C LYS A 26 -2.30 1.94 5.92
N GLY A 27 -1.24 1.26 6.38
CA GLY A 27 -1.36 0.06 7.20
C GLY A 27 -2.04 0.34 8.53
N ALA A 28 -1.65 1.43 9.22
CA ALA A 28 -2.29 1.85 10.46
C ALA A 28 -3.78 2.20 10.27
N ASN A 29 -4.13 2.89 9.17
CA ASN A 29 -5.53 3.22 8.89
C ASN A 29 -6.37 2.00 8.49
N LEU A 30 -5.81 1.04 7.74
CA LEU A 30 -6.52 -0.21 7.41
C LEU A 30 -6.81 -1.03 8.67
N ALA A 31 -5.84 -1.09 9.59
CA ALA A 31 -6.03 -1.74 10.87
C ALA A 31 -7.11 -1.06 11.71
N GLU A 32 -7.10 0.28 11.78
CA GLU A 32 -8.14 1.07 12.45
C GLU A 32 -9.52 0.80 11.86
N MET A 33 -9.66 0.89 10.53
CA MET A 33 -10.92 0.65 9.85
C MET A 33 -11.46 -0.77 10.11
N SER A 34 -10.57 -1.76 10.13
CA SER A 34 -10.93 -3.13 10.47
C SER A 34 -11.42 -3.24 11.92
N ASN A 35 -10.71 -2.65 12.89
CA ASN A 35 -11.13 -2.65 14.30
C ASN A 35 -12.46 -1.91 14.54
N LEU A 36 -12.79 -0.92 13.72
CA LEU A 36 -14.09 -0.23 13.73
C LEU A 36 -15.23 -1.07 13.12
N GLY A 37 -14.96 -2.29 12.65
CA GLY A 37 -15.95 -3.16 12.02
C GLY A 37 -16.36 -2.73 10.61
N LEU A 38 -15.61 -1.82 9.98
CA LEU A 38 -15.88 -1.44 8.59
C LEU A 38 -15.54 -2.62 7.66
N PRO A 39 -16.23 -2.75 6.51
CA PRO A 39 -16.01 -3.83 5.57
C PRO A 39 -14.70 -3.65 4.79
N VAL A 40 -13.57 -3.87 5.47
CA VAL A 40 -12.22 -3.86 4.90
C VAL A 40 -11.89 -5.27 4.43
N PRO A 41 -11.48 -5.47 3.16
CA PRO A 41 -10.99 -6.76 2.70
C PRO A 41 -9.81 -7.23 3.56
N PRO A 42 -9.76 -8.52 3.95
CA PRO A 42 -8.70 -9.04 4.79
C PRO A 42 -7.34 -8.91 4.13
N GLY A 43 -6.32 -8.65 4.93
CA GLY A 43 -4.97 -8.40 4.48
C GLY A 43 -3.95 -8.38 5.61
N PHE A 44 -2.75 -7.91 5.31
CA PHE A 44 -1.70 -7.71 6.28
C PHE A 44 -0.75 -6.59 5.86
N THR A 45 -0.02 -6.05 6.83
CA THR A 45 0.98 -5.02 6.65
C THR A 45 2.34 -5.57 7.07
N ILE A 46 3.33 -5.48 6.19
CA ILE A 46 4.74 -5.70 6.54
C ILE A 46 5.28 -4.41 7.13
N THR A 47 5.92 -4.47 8.30
CA THR A 47 6.37 -3.27 9.00
C THR A 47 7.43 -2.49 8.22
N THR A 48 7.52 -1.20 8.49
CA THR A 48 8.57 -0.33 7.92
C THR A 48 9.98 -0.74 8.39
N GLU A 49 10.08 -1.42 9.53
CA GLU A 49 11.36 -1.90 10.06
C GLU A 49 11.97 -3.00 9.18
N VAL A 50 11.16 -3.77 8.45
CA VAL A 50 11.66 -4.72 7.43
C VAL A 50 12.40 -3.97 6.32
N CYS A 51 11.93 -2.78 5.95
CA CYS A 51 12.62 -1.93 4.98
C CYS A 51 13.98 -1.49 5.52
N THR A 52 14.03 -0.99 6.76
CA THR A 52 15.28 -0.60 7.43
C THR A 52 16.25 -1.79 7.49
N TYR A 53 15.79 -2.94 7.99
CA TYR A 53 16.59 -4.16 8.06
C TYR A 53 17.18 -4.53 6.69
N TYR A 54 16.36 -4.48 5.64
CA TYR A 54 16.78 -4.81 4.29
C TYR A 54 17.96 -3.96 3.82
N TYR A 55 17.93 -2.65 4.04
CA TYR A 55 19.04 -1.79 3.65
C TYR A 55 20.27 -1.95 4.55
N ASP A 56 20.07 -2.16 5.85
CA ASP A 56 21.16 -2.31 6.82
C ASP A 56 21.89 -3.67 6.72
N HIS A 57 21.22 -4.70 6.19
CA HIS A 57 21.74 -6.07 6.09
C HIS A 57 22.08 -6.46 4.66
N GLY A 58 22.59 -5.52 3.87
CA GLY A 58 23.09 -5.81 2.52
C GLY A 58 22.01 -6.31 1.55
N ARG A 59 20.78 -5.80 1.68
CA ARG A 59 19.62 -6.18 0.86
C ARG A 59 19.16 -7.62 1.08
N SER A 60 19.30 -8.10 2.31
CA SER A 60 18.75 -9.38 2.77
C SER A 60 17.53 -9.16 3.68
N TYR A 61 16.66 -10.16 3.76
CA TYR A 61 15.47 -10.10 4.61
C TYR A 61 15.69 -10.84 5.93
N PRO A 62 15.00 -10.46 7.02
CA PRO A 62 15.02 -11.23 8.26
C PRO A 62 14.58 -12.67 7.99
N GLN A 63 15.28 -13.66 8.56
CA GLN A 63 15.00 -15.07 8.29
C GLN A 63 13.55 -15.46 8.66
N ALA A 64 13.00 -14.87 9.72
CA ALA A 64 11.63 -15.11 10.18
C ALA A 64 10.54 -14.43 9.34
N LEU A 65 10.89 -13.56 8.38
CA LEU A 65 9.89 -12.80 7.60
C LEU A 65 9.05 -13.71 6.71
N LYS A 66 9.69 -14.70 6.06
CA LYS A 66 9.03 -15.61 5.12
C LYS A 66 7.86 -16.34 5.79
N ASP A 67 8.14 -16.99 6.93
CA ASP A 67 7.13 -17.76 7.65
C ASP A 67 5.98 -16.86 8.14
N GLN A 68 6.27 -15.61 8.55
CA GLN A 68 5.22 -14.66 8.95
C GLN A 68 4.34 -14.23 7.77
N VAL A 69 4.92 -14.03 6.58
CA VAL A 69 4.16 -13.71 5.36
C VAL A 69 3.30 -14.90 4.92
N GLU A 70 3.84 -16.12 4.97
CA GLU A 70 3.09 -17.35 4.63
C GLU A 70 1.91 -17.56 5.60
N ASN A 71 2.12 -17.35 6.90
CA ASN A 71 1.06 -17.40 7.90
C ASN A 71 -0.02 -16.33 7.67
N ALA A 72 0.38 -15.11 7.30
CA ALA A 72 -0.56 -14.04 6.99
C ALA A 72 -1.36 -14.31 5.69
N LEU A 73 -0.74 -14.87 4.67
CA LEU A 73 -1.44 -15.33 3.46
C LEU A 73 -2.44 -16.45 3.77
N ALA A 74 -2.07 -17.40 4.63
CA ALA A 74 -3.00 -18.43 5.10
C ALA A 74 -4.17 -17.85 5.90
N PHE A 75 -3.93 -16.83 6.74
CA PHE A 75 -4.97 -16.10 7.44
C PHE A 75 -5.97 -15.45 6.47
N VAL A 76 -5.48 -14.70 5.48
CA VAL A 76 -6.33 -14.08 4.44
C VAL A 76 -7.08 -15.14 3.63
N GLY A 77 -6.40 -16.24 3.31
CA GLY A 77 -7.00 -17.36 2.59
C GLY A 77 -8.17 -17.98 3.32
N ARG A 78 -8.04 -18.20 4.63
CA ARG A 78 -9.14 -18.70 5.48
C ARG A 78 -10.35 -17.77 5.48
N LEU A 79 -10.13 -16.45 5.61
CA LEU A 79 -11.21 -15.47 5.63
C LEU A 79 -11.91 -15.30 4.27
N THR A 80 -11.21 -15.57 3.17
CA THR A 80 -11.74 -15.41 1.81
C THR A 80 -12.22 -16.72 1.19
N GLY A 81 -11.95 -17.87 1.83
CA GLY A 81 -12.21 -19.20 1.26
C GLY A 81 -11.37 -19.49 0.01
N ARG A 82 -10.15 -18.94 -0.07
CA ARG A 82 -9.23 -19.08 -1.22
C ARG A 82 -7.82 -19.42 -0.77
N THR A 83 -6.98 -19.93 -1.68
CA THR A 83 -5.60 -20.33 -1.33
C THR A 83 -4.59 -19.66 -2.26
N PHE A 84 -3.52 -19.10 -1.69
CA PHE A 84 -2.46 -18.47 -2.49
C PHE A 84 -1.67 -19.54 -3.24
N GLY A 85 -1.54 -19.36 -4.56
CA GLY A 85 -0.88 -20.34 -5.43
C GLY A 85 -1.75 -21.51 -5.88
N ASP A 86 -3.02 -21.58 -5.46
CA ASP A 86 -3.95 -22.61 -5.93
C ASP A 86 -4.42 -22.32 -7.37
N GLY A 87 -4.38 -23.33 -8.23
CA GLY A 87 -4.73 -23.20 -9.64
C GLY A 87 -6.23 -23.20 -9.95
N ALA A 88 -7.07 -23.73 -9.06
CA ALA A 88 -8.51 -23.83 -9.25
C ALA A 88 -9.28 -22.70 -8.55
N ASN A 89 -8.82 -22.26 -7.38
CA ASN A 89 -9.42 -21.22 -6.56
C ASN A 89 -8.34 -20.26 -5.98
N PRO A 90 -7.72 -19.44 -6.85
CA PRO A 90 -6.57 -18.61 -6.46
C PRO A 90 -6.95 -17.46 -5.52
N LEU A 91 -6.21 -17.33 -4.42
CA LEU A 91 -6.14 -16.08 -3.66
C LEU A 91 -5.29 -15.06 -4.42
N GLN A 92 -5.91 -13.97 -4.85
CA GLN A 92 -5.22 -12.82 -5.45
C GLN A 92 -5.03 -11.74 -4.40
N VAL A 93 -3.84 -11.12 -4.40
CA VAL A 93 -3.50 -10.05 -3.45
C VAL A 93 -3.07 -8.79 -4.20
N SER A 94 -3.37 -7.63 -3.61
CA SER A 94 -2.84 -6.35 -4.07
C SER A 94 -1.72 -5.90 -3.15
N VAL A 95 -0.56 -5.55 -3.70
CA VAL A 95 0.59 -5.05 -2.93
C VAL A 95 0.64 -3.53 -3.07
N ARG A 96 0.61 -2.81 -1.93
CA ARG A 96 0.57 -1.35 -1.89
C ARG A 96 1.63 -0.83 -0.94
N SER A 97 2.46 0.11 -1.38
CA SER A 97 3.44 0.78 -0.51
C SER A 97 2.75 1.66 0.54
N GLY A 98 3.16 1.54 1.81
CA GLY A 98 2.54 2.22 2.94
C GLY A 98 3.03 3.65 3.23
N THR A 99 4.11 4.12 2.58
CA THR A 99 4.69 5.46 2.82
C THR A 99 5.31 6.06 1.55
N VAL A 100 5.01 7.32 1.25
CA VAL A 100 5.60 8.06 0.10
C VAL A 100 6.91 8.72 0.50
N GLU A 101 6.91 9.53 1.56
CA GLU A 101 8.09 10.27 2.00
C GLU A 101 9.25 9.37 2.44
N ARG A 102 8.99 8.38 3.29
CA ARG A 102 10.02 7.42 3.74
C ARG A 102 10.56 6.59 2.57
N GLY A 103 9.68 6.13 1.67
CA GLY A 103 10.08 5.42 0.45
C GLY A 103 11.03 6.25 -0.42
N LYS A 104 10.68 7.52 -0.67
CA LYS A 104 11.53 8.45 -1.43
C LYS A 104 12.82 8.82 -0.70
N LYS A 105 12.82 8.90 0.65
CA LYS A 105 14.06 9.13 1.43
C LYS A 105 15.04 7.95 1.34
N THR A 106 14.54 6.71 1.43
CA THR A 106 15.38 5.51 1.36
C THR A 106 15.84 5.22 -0.07
N ARG A 107 14.99 5.46 -1.07
CA ARG A 107 15.33 5.32 -2.49
C ARG A 107 14.66 6.42 -3.30
N SER A 108 15.39 7.50 -3.56
CA SER A 108 14.88 8.67 -4.29
C SER A 108 14.31 8.34 -5.67
N THR A 109 14.79 7.29 -6.32
CA THR A 109 14.35 6.85 -7.65
C THR A 109 13.16 5.89 -7.64
N ILE A 110 12.56 5.57 -6.49
CA ILE A 110 11.43 4.63 -6.42
C ILE A 110 10.20 5.25 -7.07
N LYS A 111 9.52 4.51 -7.95
CA LYS A 111 8.26 4.93 -8.57
C LYS A 111 7.09 4.51 -7.67
N LEU A 112 6.30 5.48 -7.22
CA LEU A 112 5.16 5.30 -6.35
C LEU A 112 3.91 5.86 -7.04
N GLY A 113 2.77 5.20 -6.90
CA GLY A 113 1.56 5.64 -7.58
C GLY A 113 0.28 5.37 -6.81
N ILE A 114 -0.78 6.05 -7.21
CA ILE A 114 -2.13 5.83 -6.69
C ILE A 114 -2.88 4.86 -7.62
N CYS A 115 -3.58 3.90 -7.02
CA CYS A 115 -4.40 2.92 -7.73
C CYS A 115 -5.82 2.93 -7.16
N GLY A 116 -6.80 2.68 -8.01
CA GLY A 116 -8.21 2.59 -7.68
C GLY A 116 -8.99 3.80 -8.20
N GLU A 117 -10.15 4.07 -7.60
CA GLU A 117 -11.09 5.08 -8.06
C GLU A 117 -10.49 6.48 -8.17
N HIS A 118 -9.65 6.83 -7.19
CA HIS A 118 -8.91 8.09 -7.12
C HIS A 118 -7.84 8.24 -8.23
N GLY A 119 -7.41 7.14 -8.86
CA GLY A 119 -6.50 7.21 -10.01
C GLY A 119 -7.15 7.79 -11.28
N GLY A 120 -8.48 7.99 -11.27
CA GLY A 120 -9.25 8.59 -12.34
C GLY A 120 -10.01 9.86 -11.95
N ASP A 121 -9.81 10.36 -10.73
CA ASP A 121 -10.38 11.62 -10.25
C ASP A 121 -9.36 12.76 -10.46
N PRO A 122 -9.66 13.81 -11.24
CA PRO A 122 -8.71 14.89 -11.53
C PRO A 122 -8.14 15.57 -10.28
N ALA A 123 -8.97 15.87 -9.29
CA ALA A 123 -8.53 16.54 -8.07
C ALA A 123 -7.52 15.66 -7.30
N SER A 124 -7.81 14.37 -7.19
CA SER A 124 -6.92 13.37 -6.59
C SER A 124 -5.62 13.20 -7.36
N ILE A 125 -5.65 13.21 -8.69
CA ILE A 125 -4.45 13.13 -9.54
C ILE A 125 -3.54 14.35 -9.29
N HIS A 126 -4.12 15.55 -9.28
CA HIS A 126 -3.38 16.78 -8.98
C HIS A 126 -2.76 16.77 -7.58
N PHE A 127 -3.56 16.39 -6.57
CA PHE A 127 -3.08 16.24 -5.20
C PHE A 127 -1.94 15.22 -5.14
N CYS A 128 -2.16 14.01 -5.65
CA CYS A 128 -1.20 12.91 -5.59
C CYS A 128 0.13 13.26 -6.25
N GLN A 129 0.08 13.94 -7.38
CA GLN A 129 1.27 14.42 -8.04
C GLN A 129 1.98 15.50 -7.20
N ALA A 130 1.24 16.45 -6.62
CA ALA A 130 1.81 17.48 -5.73
C ALA A 130 2.52 16.88 -4.50
N VAL A 131 2.02 15.78 -3.92
CA VAL A 131 2.71 15.02 -2.85
C VAL A 131 3.84 14.11 -3.34
N GLY A 132 4.16 14.10 -4.64
CA GLY A 132 5.33 13.43 -5.20
C GLY A 132 5.13 11.98 -5.64
N LEU A 133 3.89 11.59 -5.98
CA LEU A 133 3.61 10.31 -6.65
C LEU A 133 3.95 10.40 -8.14
N ASP A 134 4.54 9.33 -8.68
CA ASP A 134 5.09 9.24 -10.03
C ASP A 134 4.10 8.75 -11.08
N TYR A 135 3.04 8.05 -10.67
CA TYR A 135 2.04 7.52 -11.62
C TYR A 135 0.65 7.33 -11.00
N VAL A 136 -0.36 7.23 -11.86
CA VAL A 136 -1.75 6.91 -11.48
C VAL A 136 -2.23 5.71 -12.28
N SER A 137 -3.04 4.85 -11.65
CA SER A 137 -3.65 3.67 -12.26
C SER A 137 -5.14 3.68 -11.99
N CYS A 138 -5.94 3.57 -13.05
CA CYS A 138 -7.39 3.54 -12.99
C CYS A 138 -7.98 2.55 -14.00
N SER A 139 -9.27 2.28 -13.86
CA SER A 139 -10.02 1.43 -14.78
C SER A 139 -10.07 2.03 -16.20
N PRO A 140 -10.20 1.20 -17.26
CA PRO A 140 -10.15 1.65 -18.65
C PRO A 140 -11.10 2.80 -18.98
N TYR A 141 -12.31 2.78 -18.42
CA TYR A 141 -13.33 3.82 -18.64
C TYR A 141 -12.98 5.18 -18.01
N ARG A 142 -12.04 5.23 -17.04
CA ARG A 142 -11.54 6.48 -16.43
C ARG A 142 -10.29 7.02 -17.12
N VAL A 143 -9.61 6.24 -17.96
CA VAL A 143 -8.40 6.65 -18.68
C VAL A 143 -8.60 7.93 -19.51
N PRO A 144 -9.74 8.15 -20.21
CA PRO A 144 -9.97 9.39 -20.94
C PRO A 144 -9.98 10.64 -20.05
N ILE A 145 -10.32 10.52 -18.77
CA ILE A 145 -10.33 11.62 -17.79
C ILE A 145 -8.96 11.71 -17.09
N ALA A 146 -8.39 10.57 -16.69
CA ALA A 146 -7.13 10.51 -15.95
C ALA A 146 -5.95 11.04 -16.76
N ARG A 147 -5.93 10.75 -18.08
CA ARG A 147 -4.84 11.14 -18.97
C ARG A 147 -4.66 12.66 -19.09
N PRO A 148 -5.69 13.46 -19.43
CA PRO A 148 -5.55 14.92 -19.45
C PRO A 148 -5.30 15.50 -18.05
N ALA A 149 -5.89 14.95 -16.99
CA ALA A 149 -5.63 15.42 -15.62
C ALA A 149 -4.16 15.23 -15.20
N ALA A 150 -3.56 14.07 -15.50
CA ALA A 150 -2.14 13.81 -15.24
C ALA A 150 -1.24 14.73 -16.07
N ALA A 151 -1.59 15.00 -17.33
CA ALA A 151 -0.85 15.95 -18.17
C ALA A 151 -0.90 17.38 -17.60
N GLN A 152 -2.08 17.84 -17.18
CA GLN A 152 -2.27 19.14 -16.54
C GLN A 152 -1.50 19.24 -15.22
N ALA A 153 -1.50 18.18 -14.40
CA ALA A 153 -0.74 18.11 -13.17
C ALA A 153 0.78 18.25 -13.42
N GLY A 154 1.30 17.58 -14.46
CA GLY A 154 2.69 17.71 -14.92
C GLY A 154 3.08 19.12 -15.34
N LEU A 155 2.19 19.81 -16.07
CA LEU A 155 2.43 21.20 -16.48
C LEU A 155 2.43 22.16 -15.29
N ARG A 156 1.54 21.97 -14.32
CA ARG A 156 1.47 22.82 -13.10
C ARG A 156 2.73 22.70 -12.24
N GLN A 157 3.25 21.49 -12.05
CA GLN A 157 4.52 21.28 -11.33
C GLN A 157 5.70 21.99 -12.01
N ARG A 158 5.76 21.96 -13.35
CA ARG A 158 6.85 22.61 -14.11
C ARG A 158 6.78 24.13 -14.09
N THR A 159 5.58 24.70 -13.93
CA THR A 159 5.36 26.16 -13.92
C THR A 159 5.37 26.78 -12.52
N GLY A 160 5.52 25.98 -11.45
CA GLY A 160 5.60 26.47 -10.07
C GLY A 160 4.30 27.12 -9.56
N LYS A 161 3.18 26.99 -10.29
CA LYS A 161 1.88 27.49 -9.85
C LYS A 161 1.23 26.49 -8.91
N THR A 162 1.40 26.72 -7.61
CA THR A 162 0.52 26.15 -6.57
C THR A 162 -0.87 26.76 -6.72
N ALA A 163 -1.91 25.92 -6.65
CA ALA A 163 -3.30 26.37 -6.58
C ALA A 163 -3.59 27.04 -5.24
#